data_AF-A0A845Z029-F1
#
_entry.id   AF-A0A845Z029-F1
#
_cell.length_a   1.000
_cell.length_b   1.000
_cell.length_c   1.000
_cell.angle_alpha   90.00
_cell.angle_beta   90.00
_cell.angle_gamma   90.00
#
_symmetry.space_group_name_H-M   'P 1'
#
loop_
_entity.id
_entity.type
_entity.pdbx_description
1 polymer ?
#
loop_
_entity_poly.entity_id
_entity_poly.type
_entity_poly.pdbx_seq_one_letter_code
_entity_poly.pdbx_strand_id
1 'polypeptide(L)' 'MSKKTVAKIIETQNDYLIKVKKNQPKLYEQIEQQVKSTQVVKRYVDEEKKRNRYTIRVVEVFNIPENIRMGVGRCRFCN' A
#
# COMPACT_ATOMS: atom_id res chain seq x y z
N MET A 1 -0.36 -10.97 10.06
CA MET A 1 -1.67 -11.16 9.40
C MET A 1 -1.92 -12.65 9.26
N SER A 2 -3.13 -13.14 9.54
CA SER A 2 -3.42 -14.57 9.39
C SER A 2 -3.52 -14.93 7.90
N LYS A 3 -3.09 -16.14 7.51
CA LYS A 3 -3.20 -16.62 6.12
C LYS A 3 -4.66 -16.58 5.61
N LYS A 4 -5.63 -16.90 6.48
CA LYS A 4 -7.06 -16.84 6.17
C LYS A 4 -7.56 -15.42 5.87
N THR A 5 -7.04 -14.43 6.58
CA THR A 5 -7.38 -13.01 6.34
C THR A 5 -6.87 -12.55 4.97
N VAL A 6 -5.64 -12.94 4.61
CA VAL A 6 -5.06 -12.60 3.30
C VAL A 6 -5.84 -13.28 2.16
N ALA A 7 -6.22 -14.55 2.33
CA ALA A 7 -7.03 -15.26 1.34
C ALA A 7 -8.37 -14.57 1.07
N LYS A 8 -9.09 -14.16 2.12
CA LYS A 8 -10.37 -13.43 1.97
C LYS A 8 -10.21 -12.07 1.29
N ILE A 9 -9.12 -11.35 1.54
CA ILE A 9 -8.82 -10.08 0.87
C ILE A 9 -8.68 -10.31 -0.64
N ILE A 10 -7.99 -11.37 -1.04
CA ILE A 10 -7.78 -11.72 -2.46
C ILE A 10 -9.10 -12.16 -3.11
N GLU A 11 -9.87 -13.02 -2.42
CA GLU A 11 -11.12 -13.60 -2.92
C GLU A 11 -12.19 -12.55 -3.21
N THR A 12 -12.32 -11.56 -2.32
CA THR A 12 -13.42 -10.58 -2.38
C THR A 12 -13.20 -9.46 -3.40
N GLN A 13 -11.99 -9.33 -3.95
CA GLN A 13 -11.64 -8.33 -4.98
C GLN A 13 -12.05 -6.88 -4.65
N ASN A 14 -12.19 -6.54 -3.37
CA ASN A 14 -12.54 -5.20 -2.93
C ASN A 14 -11.30 -4.29 -2.84
N ASP A 15 -11.54 -2.98 -2.85
CA ASP A 15 -10.50 -1.99 -2.52
C ASP A 15 -10.23 -1.96 -1.02
N TYR A 16 -8.99 -2.26 -0.63
CA TYR A 16 -8.57 -2.31 0.77
C TYR A 16 -7.54 -1.24 1.11
N LEU A 17 -7.74 -0.57 2.25
CA LEU A 17 -6.73 0.30 2.85
C LEU A 17 -5.98 -0.47 3.95
N ILE A 18 -4.70 -0.75 3.72
CA ILE A 18 -3.84 -1.43 4.69
C ILE A 18 -2.85 -0.44 5.30
N LYS A 19 -2.97 -0.21 6.60
CA LYS A 19 -2.00 0.60 7.35
C LYS A 19 -0.80 -0.25 7.76
N VAL A 20 0.39 0.11 7.26
CA VAL A 20 1.65 -0.49 7.69
C VAL A 20 2.12 0.20 8.96
N LYS A 21 2.30 -0.57 10.04
CA LYS A 21 2.81 -0.08 11.32
C LYS A 21 4.34 -0.19 11.35
N LYS A 22 5.00 0.78 12.01
CA LYS A 22 6.47 0.80 12.17
C LYS A 22 7.05 -0.37 12.97
N ASN A 23 6.23 -1.13 13.71
CA ASN A 23 6.67 -2.33 14.42
C ASN A 23 7.04 -3.50 13.47
N GLN A 24 6.82 -3.34 12.16
CA GLN A 24 7.32 -4.23 11.10
C GLN A 24 8.37 -3.50 10.27
N PRO A 25 9.59 -3.27 10.82
CA PRO A 25 10.56 -2.32 10.25
C PRO A 25 10.97 -2.68 8.83
N LYS A 26 11.28 -3.95 8.56
CA LYS A 26 11.67 -4.42 7.22
C LYS A 26 10.62 -4.15 6.14
N LEU A 27 9.34 -4.38 6.46
CA LEU A 27 8.24 -4.15 5.50
C LEU A 27 8.05 -2.66 5.25
N TYR A 28 8.12 -1.85 6.30
CA TYR A 28 8.02 -0.40 6.18
C TYR A 28 9.15 0.16 5.32
N GLU A 29 10.40 -0.23 5.59
CA GLU A 29 11.58 0.19 4.81
C GLU A 29 11.48 -0.23 3.35
N GLN A 30 11.05 -1.45 3.06
CA GLN A 30 10.85 -1.93 1.69
C GLN A 30 9.83 -1.09 0.93
N ILE A 31 8.68 -0.78 1.56
CA ILE A 31 7.65 0.06 0.96
C ILE A 31 8.17 1.49 0.77
N GLU A 32 8.90 2.03 1.74
CA GLU A 32 9.49 3.37 1.64
C GLU A 32 10.52 3.45 0.51
N GLN A 33 11.40 2.46 0.38
CA GLN A 33 12.38 2.37 -0.72
C GLN A 33 11.69 2.28 -2.07
N GLN A 34 10.67 1.41 -2.19
CA GLN A 34 9.87 1.25 -3.40
C GLN A 34 9.21 2.58 -3.80
N VAL A 35 8.59 3.28 -2.85
CA VAL A 35 7.94 4.59 -3.09
C VAL A 35 8.95 5.64 -3.55
N LYS A 36 10.15 5.68 -2.95
CA LYS A 36 11.21 6.63 -3.32
C LYS A 36 11.84 6.35 -4.69
N SER A 37 11.88 5.09 -5.12
CA SER A 37 12.50 4.70 -6.40
C SER A 37 11.52 4.65 -7.58
N THR A 38 10.21 4.71 -7.31
CA THR A 38 9.17 4.59 -8.34
C THR A 38 8.59 5.94 -8.72
N GLN A 39 8.30 6.14 -10.01
CA GLN A 39 7.61 7.34 -10.47
C GLN A 39 6.15 7.35 -10.02
N VAL A 40 5.73 8.47 -9.43
CA VAL A 40 4.34 8.71 -9.02
C VAL A 40 3.46 8.88 -10.26
N VAL A 41 2.32 8.19 -10.30
CA VAL A 41 1.32 8.28 -11.37
C VAL A 41 0.39 9.47 -11.14
N LYS A 42 -0.07 9.65 -9.90
CA LYS A 42 -0.91 10.78 -9.47
C LYS A 42 -0.51 11.21 -8.08
N ARG A 43 -0.50 12.52 -7.84
CA ARG A 43 -0.22 13.14 -6.55
C ARG A 43 -1.33 14.09 -6.18
N TYR A 44 -1.78 14.02 -4.94
CA TYR A 44 -2.74 14.94 -4.35
C TYR A 44 -2.17 15.47 -3.04
N VAL A 45 -2.29 16.77 -2.82
CA VAL A 45 -1.82 17.45 -1.62
C VAL A 45 -2.99 18.24 -1.05
N ASP A 46 -3.27 18.01 0.23
CA ASP A 46 -4.29 18.71 1.00
C ASP A 46 -3.63 19.42 2.18
N GLU A 47 -3.95 20.70 2.34
CA GLU A 47 -3.37 21.56 3.36
C GLU A 47 -4.49 22.10 4.25
N GLU A 48 -4.46 21.74 5.52
CA GLU A 48 -5.47 22.12 6.50
C GLU A 48 -4.81 22.94 7.61
N LYS A 49 -5.28 24.18 7.81
CA LYS A 49 -4.92 25.00 8.98
C LYS A 49 -6.09 25.06 9.95
N LYS A 50 -5.92 24.49 11.15
CA LYS A 50 -6.88 24.58 12.26
C LYS A 50 -6.23 25.20 13.48
N ARG A 51 -6.74 26.37 13.92
CA ARG A 51 -6.22 27.15 15.04
C ARG A 51 -4.69 27.31 14.91
N ASN A 52 -3.93 26.59 15.74
CA ASN A 52 -2.46 26.64 15.79
C ASN A 52 -1.78 25.43 15.13
N ARG A 53 -2.54 24.55 14.44
CA ARG A 53 -1.99 23.39 13.76
C ARG A 53 -2.12 23.55 12.25
N TYR A 54 -0.99 23.39 11.58
CA TYR A 54 -0.92 23.18 10.14
C TYR A 54 -0.75 21.69 9.87
N THR A 55 -1.53 21.13 8.95
CA THR A 55 -1.45 19.72 8.55
C THR A 55 -1.39 19.64 7.04
N ILE A 56 -0.37 18.94 6.54
CA ILE A 56 -0.22 18.63 5.12
C ILE A 56 -0.47 17.12 4.97
N ARG A 57 -1.40 16.74 4.10
CA ARG A 57 -1.65 15.36 3.71
C ARG A 57 -1.23 15.19 2.26
N VAL A 58 -0.34 14.23 2.02
CA VAL A 58 0.10 13.88 0.66
C VAL A 58 -0.39 12.47 0.36
N VAL A 59 -1.09 12.32 -0.77
CA VAL A 59 -1.54 11.04 -1.31
C VAL A 59 -0.89 10.85 -2.67
N GLU A 60 -0.15 9.76 -2.82
CA GLU A 60 0.53 9.40 -4.06
C GLU A 60 0.07 8.02 -4.53
N VAL A 61 -0.22 7.91 -5.82
CA VAL A 61 -0.64 6.68 -6.47
C VAL A 61 0.50 6.18 -7.34
N PHE A 62 0.82 4.90 -7.21
CA PHE A 62 1.89 4.24 -7.95
C PHE A 62 1.33 3.09 -8.78
N ASN A 63 2.00 2.75 -9.87
CA ASN A 63 1.71 1.52 -10.60
C ASN A 63 2.04 0.30 -9.75
N ILE A 64 1.31 -0.78 -9.96
CA ILE A 64 1.60 -2.06 -9.31
C ILE A 64 2.99 -2.53 -9.78
N PRO A 65 3.92 -2.79 -8.85
CA PRO A 65 5.24 -3.33 -9.19
C PRO A 65 5.14 -4.64 -9.98
N GLU A 66 6.00 -4.83 -11.00
CA GLU A 66 5.95 -6.01 -11.87
C GLU A 66 6.11 -7.33 -11.10
N ASN A 67 6.94 -7.32 -10.07
CA ASN A 67 7.16 -8.47 -9.17
C ASN A 67 5.90 -8.89 -8.39
N ILE A 68 4.93 -7.99 -8.22
CA ILE A 68 3.61 -8.29 -7.64
C ILE A 68 2.63 -8.71 -8.74
N ARG A 69 2.69 -8.06 -9.90
CA ARG A 69 1.79 -8.30 -11.04
C ARG A 69 1.84 -9.76 -11.54
N MET A 70 3.01 -10.41 -11.47
CA MET A 70 3.16 -11.83 -11.85
C MET A 70 2.55 -12.84 -10.85
N GLY A 71 2.18 -12.41 -9.64
CA GLY A 71 1.57 -13.26 -8.61
C GLY A 71 0.05 -13.40 -8.72
N VAL A 72 -0.61 -12.52 -9.48
CA VAL A 72 -2.08 -12.45 -9.58
C VAL A 72 -2.66 -13.52 -10.54
N GLY A 73 -1.79 -14.24 -11.27
CA GLY A 73 -2.19 -15.27 -12.26
C GLY A 73 -1.89 -16.72 -11.88
N ARG A 74 -1.28 -17.00 -10.72
CA ARG A 74 -1.09 -18.39 -10.26
C ARG A 74 -1.52 -18.53 -8.82
N CYS A 75 -2.80 -18.84 -8.62
CA CYS A 75 -3.25 -19.43 -7.37
C CYS A 75 -2.47 -20.73 -7.13
N ARG A 76 -1.46 -20.70 -6.25
CA ARG A 76 -0.73 -21.90 -5.79
C ARG A 76 -1.29 -22.46 -4.48
N PHE A 77 -2.51 -22.08 -4.11
CA PHE A 77 -3.14 -22.43 -2.83
C PHE A 77 -4.53 -23.07 -2.98
N CYS A 78 -4.88 -23.54 -4.18
CA CYS A 78 -5.95 -24.53 -4.33
C CYS A 78 -5.31 -25.92 -4.15
N ASN A 79 -5.30 -26.40 -2.91
CA ASN A 79 -5.36 -27.83 -2.58
C ASN A 79 -6.67 -28.05 -1.82
#